data_AF-A0A372JBQ2-F1
#
_entry.id   AF-A0A372JBQ2-F1
#
_cell.length_a   1.000
_cell.length_b   1.000
_cell.length_c   1.000
_cell.angle_alpha   90.00
_cell.angle_beta   90.00
_cell.angle_gamma   90.00
#
_symmetry.space_group_name_H-M   'P 1'
#
loop_
_entity.id
_entity.type
_entity.pdbx_description
1 polymer ?
#
loop_
_entity_poly.entity_id
_entity_poly.type
_entity_poly.pdbx_seq_one_letter_code
_entity_poly.pdbx_strand_id
1 'polypeptide(L)'
;PEGAHRPGNRPLVARLAGAIADVAAAHRATCDLAHPYTPSATVMAVRVRGDVLDYLVLADSTLLLDGPRGVETVIGGRGFAAGDPSVAEQAITGTVPLAELRGVMLLTDGASRLADMFHHTDWAGLARIVREEGPEALIARTRKVEATDPEGVRWPRSKPSDDATVVLMEILGGM
;
A
#
# COMPACT_ATOMS: atom_id res chain seq x y z
N PRO A 1 10.20 11.50 -27.06
CA PRO A 1 9.81 11.76 -25.66
C PRO A 1 10.72 10.94 -24.72
N GLU A 2 11.38 11.59 -23.77
CA GLU A 2 12.34 10.98 -22.83
C GLU A 2 11.64 9.96 -21.91
N GLY A 3 11.45 8.73 -22.41
CA GLY A 3 10.69 7.65 -21.76
C GLY A 3 11.46 6.34 -21.65
N ALA A 4 12.79 6.37 -21.63
CA ALA A 4 13.63 5.17 -21.58
C ALA A 4 14.22 4.98 -20.17
N HIS A 5 13.41 4.56 -19.20
CA HIS A 5 13.90 4.17 -17.87
C HIS A 5 14.73 2.87 -17.97
N ARG A 6 16.06 3.02 -17.87
CA ARG A 6 17.03 1.90 -17.79
C ARG A 6 16.91 1.18 -16.44
N PRO A 7 17.09 -0.15 -16.40
CA PRO A 7 17.04 -0.91 -15.15
C PRO A 7 18.27 -0.60 -14.27
N GLY A 8 18.05 0.13 -13.18
CA GLY A 8 18.99 0.23 -12.05
C GLY A 8 18.62 -0.74 -10.94
N ASN A 9 19.51 -0.93 -9.95
CA ASN A 9 19.37 -1.87 -8.83
C ASN A 9 18.15 -1.63 -7.91
N ARG A 10 17.43 -0.50 -8.05
CA ARG A 10 16.12 -0.22 -7.43
C ARG A 10 15.12 0.23 -8.49
N PRO A 11 14.68 -0.68 -9.37
CA PRO A 11 13.90 -0.31 -10.55
C PRO A 11 12.50 0.19 -10.17
N LEU A 12 11.89 -0.25 -9.07
CA LEU A 12 10.57 0.26 -8.66
C LEU A 12 10.63 1.71 -8.17
N VAL A 13 11.66 2.10 -7.41
CA VAL A 13 11.86 3.49 -6.98
C VAL A 13 12.04 4.42 -8.17
N ALA A 14 12.92 4.05 -9.11
CA ALA A 14 13.14 4.84 -10.32
C ALA A 14 11.86 4.95 -11.18
N ARG A 15 11.07 3.88 -11.27
CA ARG A 15 9.79 3.89 -12.00
C ARG A 15 8.77 4.80 -11.34
N LEU A 16 8.71 4.80 -10.01
CA LEU A 16 7.84 5.70 -9.26
C LEU A 16 8.27 7.17 -9.42
N ALA A 17 9.57 7.47 -9.28
CA ALA A 17 10.10 8.81 -9.51
C ALA A 17 9.77 9.31 -10.93
N GLY A 18 9.95 8.47 -11.95
CA GLY A 18 9.55 8.78 -13.32
C GLY A 18 8.06 9.07 -13.46
N ALA A 19 7.20 8.21 -12.90
CA ALA A 19 5.76 8.41 -12.95
C ALA A 19 5.32 9.71 -12.27
N ILE A 20 5.93 10.06 -11.13
CA ILE A 20 5.69 11.34 -10.44
C ILE A 20 6.13 12.50 -11.33
N ALA A 21 7.31 12.42 -11.94
CA ALA A 21 7.82 13.46 -12.83
C ALA A 21 6.91 13.68 -14.05
N ASP A 22 6.40 12.60 -14.64
CA ASP A 22 5.50 12.65 -15.80
C ASP A 22 4.16 13.33 -15.43
N VAL A 23 3.56 12.96 -14.28
CA VAL A 23 2.33 13.60 -13.79
C VAL A 23 2.59 15.06 -13.43
N ALA A 24 3.66 15.37 -12.70
CA ALA A 24 4.04 16.75 -12.37
C ALA A 24 4.25 17.60 -13.64
N ALA A 25 4.91 17.05 -14.66
CA ALA A 25 5.11 17.73 -15.93
C ALA A 25 3.80 18.04 -16.66
N ALA A 26 2.81 17.13 -16.59
CA ALA A 26 1.48 17.37 -17.19
C ALA A 26 0.71 18.50 -16.49
N HIS A 27 0.96 18.73 -15.19
CA HIS A 27 0.22 19.70 -14.37
C HIS A 27 0.94 21.05 -14.18
N ARG A 28 2.26 21.13 -14.39
CA ARG A 28 3.07 22.33 -14.06
C ARG A 28 2.64 23.62 -14.76
N ALA A 29 1.91 23.52 -15.87
CA ALA A 29 1.44 24.69 -16.61
C ALA A 29 0.11 25.25 -16.06
N THR A 30 -0.66 24.45 -15.33
CA THR A 30 -2.02 24.79 -14.90
C THR A 30 -2.23 24.70 -13.38
N CYS A 31 -1.31 24.09 -12.65
CA CYS A 31 -1.43 23.82 -11.21
C CYS A 31 -0.21 24.34 -10.45
N ASP A 32 -0.43 24.83 -9.23
CA ASP A 32 0.63 25.10 -8.26
C ASP A 32 0.98 23.82 -7.49
N LEU A 33 2.07 23.16 -7.90
CA LEU A 33 2.52 21.91 -7.29
C LEU A 33 3.23 22.09 -5.94
N ALA A 34 3.55 23.33 -5.55
CA ALA A 34 4.14 23.63 -4.25
C ALA A 34 3.09 23.91 -3.17
N HIS A 35 1.80 23.98 -3.56
CA HIS A 35 0.72 24.22 -2.63
C HIS A 35 0.62 23.08 -1.59
N PRO A 36 0.46 23.37 -0.28
CA PRO A 36 0.40 22.34 0.76
C PRO A 36 -0.72 21.31 0.60
N TYR A 37 -1.80 21.68 -0.11
CA TYR A 37 -2.91 20.79 -0.43
C TYR A 37 -2.89 20.30 -1.88
N THR A 38 -1.72 20.32 -2.54
CA THR A 38 -1.60 19.71 -3.86
C THR A 38 -2.02 18.24 -3.76
N PRO A 39 -2.82 17.72 -4.71
CA PRO A 39 -3.23 16.32 -4.66
C PRO A 39 -2.03 15.39 -4.54
N SER A 40 -2.14 14.42 -3.64
CA SER A 40 -1.09 13.44 -3.36
C SER A 40 -1.67 12.04 -3.22
N ALA A 41 -0.84 11.02 -3.42
CA ALA A 41 -1.26 9.62 -3.36
C ALA A 41 -0.31 8.76 -2.53
N THR A 42 -0.89 7.75 -1.89
CA THR A 42 -0.15 6.57 -1.43
C THR A 42 0.22 5.69 -2.63
N VAL A 43 1.33 4.96 -2.57
CA VAL A 43 1.72 4.05 -3.66
C VAL A 43 2.28 2.75 -3.10
N MET A 44 1.68 1.63 -3.49
CA MET A 44 2.26 0.30 -3.35
C MET A 44 2.42 -0.35 -4.71
N ALA A 45 3.52 -1.06 -4.90
CA ALA A 45 3.73 -1.86 -6.09
C ALA A 45 4.43 -3.16 -5.73
N VAL A 46 3.99 -4.25 -6.34
CA VAL A 46 4.69 -5.54 -6.31
C VAL A 46 5.03 -5.94 -7.74
N ARG A 47 6.16 -6.59 -7.93
CA ARG A 47 6.61 -7.08 -9.24
C ARG A 47 7.28 -8.42 -9.11
N VAL A 48 6.70 -9.41 -9.77
CA VAL A 48 7.29 -10.74 -9.93
C VAL A 48 8.39 -10.71 -10.99
N ARG A 49 9.56 -11.28 -10.65
CA ARG A 49 10.68 -11.49 -11.57
C ARG A 49 11.28 -12.88 -11.34
N GLY A 50 10.94 -13.84 -12.21
CA GLY A 50 11.39 -15.21 -12.02
C GLY A 50 10.82 -15.77 -10.72
N ASP A 51 11.71 -16.16 -9.80
CA ASP A 51 11.40 -16.78 -8.51
C ASP A 51 11.34 -15.78 -7.34
N VAL A 52 11.44 -14.47 -7.61
CA VAL A 52 11.36 -13.42 -6.57
C VAL A 52 10.23 -12.43 -6.81
N LEU A 53 9.78 -11.81 -5.72
CA LEU A 53 8.88 -10.68 -5.71
C LEU A 53 9.60 -9.45 -5.16
N ASP A 54 9.72 -8.42 -5.98
CA ASP A 54 10.15 -7.09 -5.53
C ASP A 54 8.93 -6.30 -5.07
N TYR A 55 9.06 -5.52 -3.99
CA TYR A 55 8.00 -4.63 -3.53
C TYR A 55 8.49 -3.20 -3.28
N LEU A 56 7.53 -2.27 -3.31
CA LEU A 56 7.68 -0.88 -2.94
C LEU A 56 6.42 -0.45 -2.16
N VAL A 57 6.60 0.22 -1.02
CA VAL A 57 5.53 0.76 -0.17
C VAL A 57 5.87 2.22 0.18
N LEU A 58 5.02 3.15 -0.23
CA LEU A 58 5.14 4.59 0.04
C LEU A 58 3.92 5.09 0.82
N ALA A 59 4.12 6.15 1.61
CA ALA A 59 3.11 6.74 2.48
C ALA A 59 2.57 5.75 3.54
N ASP A 60 1.37 5.99 4.04
CA ASP A 60 0.68 5.26 5.10
C ASP A 60 0.05 3.93 4.67
N SER A 61 0.52 3.34 3.56
CA SER A 61 0.04 2.04 3.11
C SER A 61 0.79 0.87 3.75
N THR A 62 0.14 -0.29 3.78
CA THR A 62 0.64 -1.50 4.41
C THR A 62 0.65 -2.67 3.43
N LEU A 63 1.81 -3.32 3.31
CA LEU A 63 1.99 -4.58 2.60
C LEU A 63 2.10 -5.71 3.64
N LEU A 64 1.34 -6.79 3.43
CA LEU A 64 1.47 -8.02 4.19
C LEU A 64 2.11 -9.11 3.33
N LEU A 65 3.21 -9.67 3.82
CA LEU A 65 3.87 -10.84 3.26
C LEU A 65 3.44 -12.06 4.08
N ASP A 66 2.51 -12.85 3.56
CA ASP A 66 2.03 -14.07 4.23
C ASP A 66 2.86 -15.26 3.80
N GLY A 67 3.67 -15.79 4.71
CA GLY A 67 4.52 -16.96 4.50
C GLY A 67 4.25 -18.10 5.50
N PRO A 68 4.92 -19.25 5.37
CA PRO A 68 4.71 -20.39 6.26
C PRO A 68 5.06 -20.09 7.72
N ARG A 69 5.92 -19.09 7.97
CA ARG A 69 6.35 -18.66 9.31
C ARG A 69 5.42 -17.63 9.96
N GLY A 70 4.40 -17.15 9.24
CA GLY A 70 3.50 -16.10 9.70
C GLY A 70 3.40 -14.94 8.72
N VAL A 71 2.81 -13.84 9.18
CA VAL A 71 2.64 -12.62 8.40
C VAL A 71 3.70 -11.60 8.81
N GLU A 72 4.50 -11.16 7.86
CA GLU A 72 5.39 -10.01 8.00
C GLU A 72 4.69 -8.75 7.46
N THR A 73 4.84 -7.64 8.18
CA THR A 73 4.24 -6.35 7.82
C THR A 73 5.30 -5.38 7.35
N VAL A 74 5.05 -4.76 6.21
CA VAL A 74 5.86 -3.65 5.69
C VAL A 74 4.95 -2.44 5.61
N ILE A 75 5.19 -1.47 6.50
CA ILE A 75 4.44 -0.22 6.57
C ILE A 75 5.30 0.88 5.99
N GLY A 76 4.72 1.70 5.12
CA GLY A 76 5.43 2.83 4.52
C GLY A 76 5.67 4.00 5.50
N GLY A 77 6.04 5.14 4.94
CA GLY A 77 6.44 6.35 5.68
C GLY A 77 5.44 7.49 5.59
N ARG A 78 5.89 8.73 5.83
CA ARG A 78 5.02 9.92 5.74
C ARG A 78 5.03 10.62 4.37
N GLY A 79 5.91 10.20 3.46
CA GLY A 79 6.03 10.81 2.13
C GLY A 79 4.91 10.34 1.22
N PHE A 80 4.12 11.27 0.69
CA PHE A 80 3.10 10.99 -0.32
C PHE A 80 3.61 11.37 -1.72
N ALA A 81 3.23 10.59 -2.73
CA ALA A 81 3.52 10.91 -4.12
C ALA A 81 2.73 12.16 -4.53
N ALA A 82 3.43 13.28 -4.70
CA ALA A 82 2.86 14.59 -5.05
C ALA A 82 3.64 15.20 -6.23
N GLY A 83 4.09 16.45 -6.13
CA GLY A 83 4.84 17.12 -7.20
C GLY A 83 6.34 16.86 -7.23
N ASP A 84 6.93 16.35 -6.14
CA ASP A 84 8.39 16.10 -6.04
C ASP A 84 8.73 14.61 -6.25
N PRO A 85 9.39 14.24 -7.37
CA PRO A 85 9.83 12.87 -7.64
C PRO A 85 10.77 12.28 -6.59
N SER A 86 11.48 13.12 -5.82
CA SER A 86 12.45 12.66 -4.82
C SER A 86 11.80 11.86 -3.68
N VAL A 87 10.49 12.05 -3.46
CA VAL A 87 9.73 11.32 -2.44
C VAL A 87 9.74 9.80 -2.68
N ALA A 88 9.96 9.35 -3.92
CA ALA A 88 10.08 7.93 -4.24
C ALA A 88 11.22 7.24 -3.47
N GLU A 89 12.29 7.97 -3.12
CA GLU A 89 13.41 7.44 -2.32
C GLU A 89 13.02 7.15 -0.87
N GLN A 90 11.89 7.69 -0.40
CA GLN A 90 11.35 7.39 0.94
C GLN A 90 10.57 6.07 0.99
N ALA A 91 10.33 5.44 -0.16
CA ALA A 91 9.58 4.20 -0.20
C ALA A 91 10.38 3.06 0.44
N ILE A 92 9.68 2.24 1.23
CA ILE A 92 10.24 1.00 1.77
C ILE A 92 10.22 -0.05 0.66
N THR A 93 11.36 -0.67 0.41
CA THR A 93 11.52 -1.66 -0.67
C THR A 93 12.20 -2.92 -0.17
N GLY A 94 11.92 -4.03 -0.83
CA GLY A 94 12.63 -5.28 -0.60
C GLY A 94 12.36 -6.28 -1.72
N THR A 95 13.01 -7.43 -1.59
CA THR A 95 12.87 -8.56 -2.50
C THR A 95 12.76 -9.81 -1.65
N VAL A 96 11.74 -10.63 -1.92
CA VAL A 96 11.51 -11.89 -1.21
C VAL A 96 11.36 -13.04 -2.20
N PRO A 97 11.84 -14.25 -1.87
CA PRO A 97 11.59 -15.43 -2.70
C PRO A 97 10.10 -15.77 -2.72
N LEU A 98 9.54 -16.03 -3.91
CA LEU A 98 8.15 -16.45 -4.06
C LEU A 98 7.86 -17.76 -3.32
N ALA A 99 8.85 -18.66 -3.25
CA ALA A 99 8.74 -19.92 -2.52
C ALA A 99 8.54 -19.73 -1.01
N GLU A 100 8.83 -18.54 -0.45
CA GLU A 100 8.57 -18.22 0.95
C GLU A 100 7.19 -17.61 1.19
N LEU A 101 6.37 -17.42 0.14
CA LEU A 101 5.09 -16.75 0.21
C LEU A 101 3.93 -17.71 -0.11
N ARG A 102 2.88 -17.63 0.71
CA ARG A 102 1.53 -18.13 0.39
C ARG A 102 0.71 -17.07 -0.34
N GLY A 103 0.94 -15.81 -0.02
CA GLY A 103 0.23 -14.68 -0.63
C GLY A 103 0.80 -13.34 -0.20
N VAL A 104 0.39 -12.30 -0.90
CA VAL A 104 0.75 -10.92 -0.62
C VAL A 104 -0.50 -10.06 -0.61
N MET A 105 -0.61 -9.14 0.35
CA MET A 105 -1.75 -8.22 0.45
C MET A 105 -1.27 -6.79 0.46
N LEU A 106 -1.91 -5.94 -0.35
CA LEU A 106 -1.65 -4.51 -0.39
C LEU A 106 -2.88 -3.81 0.18
N LEU A 107 -2.68 -3.02 1.23
CA LEU A 107 -3.72 -2.38 2.01
C LEU A 107 -3.46 -0.87 2.06
N THR A 108 -4.44 -0.05 1.68
CA THR A 108 -4.42 1.36 2.09
C THR A 108 -4.68 1.48 3.59
N ASP A 109 -4.37 2.64 4.17
CA ASP A 109 -4.65 2.95 5.58
C ASP A 109 -6.12 2.71 5.95
N GLY A 110 -7.05 3.03 5.05
CA GLY A 110 -8.48 2.74 5.18
C GLY A 110 -8.83 1.26 5.31
N ALA A 111 -8.00 0.38 4.74
CA ALA A 111 -8.19 -1.06 4.79
C ALA A 111 -7.46 -1.74 5.96
N SER A 112 -6.41 -1.12 6.51
CA SER A 112 -5.68 -1.66 7.67
C SER A 112 -6.35 -1.35 9.01
N ARG A 113 -7.30 -0.39 9.04
CA ARG A 113 -8.00 0.11 10.25
C ARG A 113 -8.45 -0.96 11.24
N LEU A 114 -8.92 -2.11 10.76
CA LEU A 114 -9.39 -3.19 11.64
C LEU A 114 -8.29 -3.71 12.57
N ALA A 115 -7.03 -3.68 12.11
CA ALA A 115 -5.86 -4.12 12.85
C ALA A 115 -5.13 -2.99 13.59
N ASP A 116 -4.86 -1.86 12.91
CA ASP A 116 -3.98 -0.80 13.43
C ASP A 116 -4.71 0.29 14.23
N MET A 117 -5.94 0.65 13.86
CA MET A 117 -6.71 1.71 14.52
C MET A 117 -7.70 1.14 15.54
N PHE A 118 -8.44 0.11 15.14
CA PHE A 118 -9.52 -0.45 15.96
C PHE A 118 -9.06 -1.62 16.83
N HIS A 119 -7.89 -2.20 16.53
CA HIS A 119 -7.32 -3.35 17.24
C HIS A 119 -8.33 -4.50 17.48
N HIS A 120 -9.27 -4.68 16.55
CA HIS A 120 -10.27 -5.75 16.61
C HIS A 120 -9.68 -7.09 16.15
N THR A 121 -8.54 -7.04 15.46
CA THR A 121 -7.72 -8.19 15.08
C THR A 121 -6.26 -7.75 15.00
N ASP A 122 -5.33 -8.69 14.92
CA ASP A 122 -3.94 -8.41 14.59
C ASP A 122 -3.70 -8.58 13.08
N TRP A 123 -2.48 -8.32 12.62
CA TRP A 123 -2.14 -8.45 11.20
C TRP A 123 -2.35 -9.87 10.65
N ALA A 124 -2.08 -10.89 11.47
CA ALA A 124 -2.29 -12.28 11.10
C ALA A 124 -3.79 -12.60 10.94
N GLY A 125 -4.62 -12.12 11.85
CA GLY A 125 -6.07 -12.27 11.77
C GLY A 125 -6.68 -11.47 10.62
N LEU A 126 -6.17 -10.27 10.32
CA LEU A 126 -6.55 -9.49 9.14
C LEU A 126 -6.21 -10.26 7.86
N ALA A 127 -4.98 -10.78 7.74
CA ALA A 127 -4.55 -11.57 6.59
C ALA A 127 -5.43 -12.82 6.39
N ARG A 128 -5.78 -13.48 7.49
CA ARG A 128 -6.69 -14.63 7.47
C ARG A 128 -8.07 -14.27 6.94
N ILE A 129 -8.64 -13.14 7.36
CA ILE A 129 -9.93 -12.64 6.82
C ILE A 129 -9.83 -12.44 5.30
N VAL A 130 -8.78 -11.76 4.82
CA VAL A 130 -8.61 -11.50 3.38
C VAL A 130 -8.48 -12.78 2.58
N ARG A 131 -7.76 -13.80 3.09
CA ARG A 131 -7.58 -15.08 2.40
C ARG A 131 -8.80 -15.98 2.44
N GLU A 132 -9.45 -16.09 3.58
CA GLU A 132 -10.53 -17.06 3.78
C GLU A 132 -11.88 -16.50 3.30
N GLU A 133 -12.09 -15.20 3.42
CA GLU A 133 -13.38 -14.55 3.17
C GLU A 133 -13.31 -13.47 2.07
N GLY A 134 -12.11 -13.08 1.66
CA GLY A 134 -11.87 -12.15 0.58
C GLY A 134 -11.68 -10.67 1.02
N PRO A 135 -11.16 -9.82 0.11
CA PRO A 135 -10.98 -8.39 0.33
C PRO A 135 -12.25 -7.65 0.78
N GLU A 136 -13.40 -7.98 0.20
CA GLU A 136 -14.69 -7.34 0.52
C GLU A 136 -15.11 -7.60 1.97
N ALA A 137 -14.88 -8.81 2.48
CA ALA A 137 -15.20 -9.17 3.85
C ALA A 137 -14.40 -8.34 4.87
N LEU A 138 -13.13 -8.05 4.58
CA LEU A 138 -12.32 -7.15 5.42
C LEU A 138 -12.92 -5.74 5.48
N ILE A 139 -13.26 -5.17 4.32
CA ILE A 139 -13.87 -3.83 4.26
C ILE A 139 -15.20 -3.83 5.00
N ALA A 140 -16.07 -4.82 4.75
CA ALA A 140 -17.36 -4.93 5.42
C ALA A 140 -17.24 -5.03 6.95
N ARG A 141 -16.28 -5.80 7.47
CA ARG A 141 -16.00 -5.88 8.92
C ARG A 141 -15.50 -4.56 9.49
N THR A 142 -14.63 -3.87 8.76
CA THR A 142 -14.15 -2.53 9.12
C THR A 142 -15.32 -1.55 9.25
N ARG A 143 -16.25 -1.55 8.28
CA ARG A 143 -17.45 -0.68 8.34
C ARG A 143 -18.37 -1.01 9.51
N LYS A 144 -18.51 -2.29 9.87
CA LYS A 144 -19.30 -2.68 11.05
C LYS A 144 -18.71 -2.09 12.34
N VAL A 145 -17.38 -2.07 12.47
CA VAL A 145 -16.72 -1.47 13.64
C VAL A 145 -16.87 0.05 13.64
N GLU A 146 -16.65 0.71 12.50
CA GLU A 146 -16.85 2.16 12.34
C GLU A 146 -18.27 2.60 12.73
N ALA A 147 -19.29 1.83 12.37
CA ALA A 147 -20.69 2.11 12.71
C ALA A 147 -20.99 2.04 14.22
N THR A 148 -20.12 1.42 15.03
CA THR A 148 -20.26 1.42 16.50
C THR A 148 -19.74 2.69 17.17
N ASP A 149 -19.06 3.56 16.40
CA ASP A 149 -18.43 4.79 16.89
C ASP A 149 -18.51 5.91 15.81
N PRO A 150 -19.72 6.32 15.37
CA PRO A 150 -19.89 7.22 14.22
C PRO A 150 -19.21 8.58 14.38
N GLU A 151 -19.13 9.08 15.62
CA GLU A 151 -18.51 10.37 15.95
C GLU A 151 -17.00 10.26 16.24
N GLY A 152 -16.42 9.05 16.21
CA GLY A 152 -15.00 8.87 16.48
C GLY A 152 -14.58 9.15 17.93
N VAL A 153 -15.46 8.96 18.90
CA VAL A 153 -15.16 9.23 20.32
C VAL A 153 -14.28 8.13 20.91
N ARG A 154 -14.58 6.86 20.57
CA ARG A 154 -13.78 5.72 21.04
C ARG A 154 -12.46 5.62 20.30
N TRP A 155 -12.49 5.82 18.98
CA TRP A 155 -11.29 5.85 18.12
C TRP A 155 -11.20 7.20 17.41
N PRO A 156 -10.47 8.18 18.00
CA PRO A 156 -10.32 9.52 17.45
C PRO A 156 -9.85 9.51 16.00
N ARG A 157 -10.67 10.06 15.11
CA ARG A 157 -10.39 10.15 13.66
C ARG A 157 -11.15 11.31 13.02
N SER A 158 -10.62 11.85 11.93
CA SER A 158 -11.18 13.00 11.22
C SER A 158 -12.41 12.69 10.38
N LYS A 159 -12.63 11.40 10.07
CA LYS A 159 -13.75 10.93 9.23
C LYS A 159 -14.28 9.58 9.73
N PRO A 160 -15.60 9.34 9.68
CA PRO A 160 -16.18 8.08 10.12
C PRO A 160 -15.57 6.86 9.43
N SER A 161 -15.31 7.00 8.11
CA SER A 161 -14.75 5.98 7.22
C SER A 161 -13.70 6.57 6.27
N ASP A 162 -12.66 5.81 5.96
CA ASP A 162 -11.71 6.10 4.88
C ASP A 162 -12.10 5.44 3.55
N ASP A 163 -11.50 5.89 2.46
CA ASP A 163 -11.42 5.09 1.25
C ASP A 163 -10.53 3.87 1.51
N ALA A 164 -11.04 2.68 1.19
CA ALA A 164 -10.36 1.42 1.51
C ALA A 164 -10.12 0.63 0.23
N THR A 165 -8.85 0.30 -0.03
CA THR A 165 -8.44 -0.57 -1.13
C THR A 165 -7.64 -1.74 -0.58
N VAL A 166 -7.97 -2.94 -1.05
CA VAL A 166 -7.31 -4.20 -0.71
C VAL A 166 -7.02 -4.95 -2.00
N VAL A 167 -5.77 -5.35 -2.21
CA VAL A 167 -5.40 -6.30 -3.28
C VAL A 167 -4.87 -7.56 -2.61
N LEU A 168 -5.38 -8.73 -3.02
CA LEU A 168 -4.83 -10.03 -2.67
C LEU A 168 -4.15 -10.62 -3.91
N MET A 169 -2.88 -10.97 -3.78
CA MET A 169 -2.14 -11.78 -4.74
C MET A 169 -1.86 -13.14 -4.10
N GLU A 170 -2.50 -14.20 -4.60
CA GLU A 170 -2.22 -15.57 -4.17
C GLU A 170 -1.01 -16.13 -4.91
N ILE A 171 -0.13 -16.82 -4.18
CA ILE A 171 0.98 -17.55 -4.78
C ILE A 171 0.54 -19.02 -4.87
N LEU A 172 0.06 -19.40 -6.05
CA LEU A 172 -0.29 -20.79 -6.34
C LEU A 172 1.02 -21.57 -6.47
N GLY A 173 1.34 -22.40 -5.48
CA GLY A 173 2.45 -23.33 -5.58
C GLY A 173 2.27 -24.25 -6.79
N GLY A 174 3.28 -24.33 -7.64
CA GLY A 174 3.42 -25.47 -8.53
C GLY A 174 3.59 -26.72 -7.66
N MET A 175 2.67 -27.68 -7.79
CA MET A 175 2.81 -29.02 -7.21
C MET A 175 4.11 -29.69 -7.64
#